data_AF-A0A0B1TA11-F1
#
_entry.id   AF-A0A0B1TA11-F1
#
_cell.length_a   1.000
_cell.length_b   1.000
_cell.length_c   1.000
_cell.angle_alpha   90.00
_cell.angle_beta   90.00
_cell.angle_gamma   90.00
#
_symmetry.space_group_name_H-M   'P 1'
#
loop_
_entity.id
_entity.type
_entity.pdbx_description
1 polymer ?
#
loop_
_entity_poly.entity_id
_entity_poly.type
_entity_poly.pdbx_seq_one_letter_code
_entity_poly.pdbx_strand_id
1 'polypeptide(L)'
;MNAFWNALQEQGVHSHPIAMLRYIYINTRSVVHLGEAKIAINIERGVRQGDPLSRKLFTATLEHIFRRLSWATYGLSINGDQLTNLRFTDDVALIAKTEAEL
;
A
#
# COMPACT_ATOMS: atom_id res chain seq x y z
N MET A 1 -10.26 9.53 -6.35
CA MET A 1 -10.05 9.57 -4.88
C MET A 1 -8.84 8.71 -4.56
N ASN A 2 -7.82 9.24 -3.89
CA ASN A 2 -6.49 8.62 -3.84
C ASN A 2 -6.33 7.78 -2.54
N ALA A 3 -6.25 6.45 -2.68
CA ALA A 3 -6.32 5.48 -1.58
C ALA A 3 -5.30 5.75 -0.46
N PHE A 4 -4.13 6.30 -0.80
CA PHE A 4 -3.07 6.63 0.14
C PHE A 4 -3.53 7.59 1.24
N TRP A 5 -4.26 8.65 0.85
CA TRP A 5 -4.62 9.69 1.79
C TRP A 5 -5.74 9.25 2.73
N ASN A 6 -6.67 8.45 2.22
CA ASN A 6 -7.73 7.86 3.03
C ASN A 6 -7.14 6.84 4.02
N ALA A 7 -6.19 6.02 3.58
CA ALA A 7 -5.49 5.07 4.43
C ALA A 7 -4.78 5.76 5.61
N LEU A 8 -4.06 6.86 5.36
CA LEU A 8 -3.40 7.63 6.42
C LEU A 8 -4.41 8.28 7.37
N GLN A 9 -5.48 8.87 6.84
CA GLN A 9 -6.50 9.54 7.64
C GLN A 9 -7.21 8.56 8.59
N GLU A 10 -7.55 7.37 8.11
CA GLU A 10 -8.18 6.32 8.93
C GLU A 10 -7.23 5.69 9.94
N GLN A 11 -5.92 5.74 9.68
CA GLN A 11 -4.90 5.33 10.64
C GLN A 11 -4.59 6.43 11.67
N GLY A 12 -5.34 7.54 11.66
CA GLY A 12 -5.22 8.61 12.64
C GLY A 12 -4.10 9.61 12.37
N VAL A 13 -3.51 9.62 11.17
CA VAL A 13 -2.50 10.61 10.81
C VAL A 13 -3.17 11.99 10.68
N HIS A 14 -2.59 12.99 11.35
CA HIS A 14 -3.10 14.35 11.33
C HIS A 14 -3.14 14.92 9.89
N SER A 15 -4.11 15.78 9.62
CA SER A 15 -4.37 16.34 8.29
C SER A 15 -3.18 17.13 7.73
N HIS A 16 -2.41 17.80 8.59
CA HIS A 16 -1.27 18.62 8.19
C HIS A 16 -0.14 17.81 7.50
N PRO A 17 0.41 16.72 8.09
CA PRO A 17 1.30 15.81 7.39
C PRO A 17 0.75 15.25 6.07
N ILE A 18 -0.55 14.89 6.03
CA ILE A 18 -1.18 14.36 4.81
C ILE A 18 -1.18 15.43 3.70
N ALA A 19 -1.47 16.69 4.03
CA ALA A 19 -1.44 17.80 3.09
C ALA A 19 -0.01 18.03 2.54
N MET A 20 1.00 17.95 3.40
CA MET A 20 2.41 18.07 2.99
C MET A 20 2.82 16.94 2.03
N LEU A 21 2.47 15.69 2.34
CA LEU A 21 2.75 14.54 1.47
C LEU A 21 2.02 14.66 0.12
N ARG A 22 0.77 15.10 0.11
CA ARG A 22 0.02 15.39 -1.12
C ARG A 22 0.74 16.42 -1.99
N TYR A 23 1.21 17.51 -1.38
CA TYR A 23 1.94 18.55 -2.09
C TYR A 23 3.24 18.04 -2.71
N ILE A 24 4.01 17.23 -1.96
CA ILE A 24 5.24 16.62 -2.47
C ILE A 24 4.96 15.71 -3.67
N TYR A 25 3.94 14.85 -3.57
CA TYR A 25 3.60 13.89 -4.62
C TYR A 25 3.09 14.56 -5.90
N ILE A 26 2.24 15.59 -5.80
CA ILE A 26 1.72 16.31 -6.98
C ILE A 26 2.82 17.03 -7.76
N ASN A 27 3.82 17.57 -7.06
CA ASN A 27 4.92 18.32 -7.69
C ASN A 27 6.09 17.42 -8.10
N THR A 28 5.94 16.10 -7.99
CA THR A 28 7.01 15.14 -8.31
C THR A 28 7.03 14.80 -9.80
N ARG A 29 8.23 14.80 -10.37
CA ARG A 29 8.53 14.19 -11.68
C ARG A 29 9.52 13.07 -11.51
N SER A 30 9.39 12.03 -12.34
CA SER A 30 10.45 11.05 -12.55
C SER A 30 11.28 11.43 -13.77
N VAL A 31 12.57 11.15 -13.74
CA VAL A 31 13.47 11.39 -14.87
C VAL A 31 14.01 10.05 -15.32
N VAL A 32 13.71 9.67 -16.55
CA VAL A 32 14.25 8.48 -17.19
C VAL A 32 15.50 8.89 -17.97
N HIS A 33 16.59 8.18 -17.73
CA HIS A 33 17.86 8.36 -18.44
C HIS A 33 17.97 7.32 -19.56
N LEU A 34 18.16 7.77 -20.79
CA LEU A 34 18.37 6.91 -21.96
C LEU A 34 19.64 7.39 -22.69
N GLY A 35 20.78 6.79 -22.34
CA GLY A 35 22.08 7.32 -22.74
C GLY A 35 22.29 8.72 -22.15
N GLU A 36 22.57 9.70 -23.02
CA GLU A 36 22.70 11.12 -22.62
C GLU A 36 21.35 11.84 -22.49
N ALA A 37 20.27 11.28 -23.03
CA ALA A 37 18.95 11.89 -23.00
C ALA A 37 18.31 11.75 -21.61
N LYS A 38 17.68 12.83 -21.14
CA LYS A 38 16.89 12.88 -19.91
C LYS A 38 15.44 13.23 -20.24
N ILE A 39 14.51 12.32 -19.96
CA ILE A 39 13.08 12.52 -20.22
C ILE A 39 12.38 12.66 -18.87
N ALA A 40 11.81 13.84 -18.62
CA ALA A 40 11.00 14.09 -17.43
C ALA A 40 9.55 13.65 -17.67
N ILE A 41 9.01 12.85 -16.74
CA ILE A 41 7.66 12.30 -16.78
C ILE A 41 6.94 12.71 -15.50
N ASN A 42 5.71 13.22 -15.63
CA ASN A 42 4.87 13.53 -14.47
C ASN A 42 4.39 12.21 -13.84
N ILE A 43 4.48 12.12 -12.51
CA ILE A 43 4.00 10.94 -11.79
C ILE A 43 2.52 11.11 -11.46
N GLU A 44 1.68 10.28 -12.07
CA GLU A 44 0.23 10.29 -11.81
C GLU A 44 -0.21 9.23 -10.79
N ARG A 45 0.58 8.15 -10.63
CA ARG A 45 0.26 7.00 -9.76
C ARG A 45 1.52 6.38 -9.18
N GLY A 46 1.31 5.58 -8.13
CA GLY A 46 2.37 4.82 -7.47
C GLY A 46 3.10 5.61 -6.39
N VAL A 47 4.17 5.00 -5.86
CA VAL A 47 5.03 5.58 -4.83
C VAL A 47 6.43 5.86 -5.40
N ARG A 48 7.18 6.77 -4.78
CA ARG A 48 8.53 7.14 -5.25
C ARG A 48 9.52 6.05 -4.85
N GLN A 49 10.11 5.36 -5.81
CA GLN A 49 11.14 4.35 -5.49
C GLN A 49 12.35 5.02 -4.83
N GLY A 50 12.90 4.39 -3.80
CA GLY A 50 14.01 4.94 -3.01
C GLY A 50 13.63 5.96 -1.94
N ASP A 51 12.38 6.44 -1.92
CA ASP A 51 11.87 7.29 -0.83
C ASP A 51 11.57 6.43 0.42
N PRO A 52 12.17 6.74 1.59
CA PRO A 52 11.91 6.03 2.84
C PRO A 52 10.42 5.98 3.24
N LEU A 53 9.63 6.99 2.86
CA LEU A 53 8.21 7.06 3.19
C LEU A 53 7.34 6.22 2.27
N SER A 54 7.78 5.96 1.03
CA SER A 54 7.02 5.17 0.05
C SER A 54 6.67 3.78 0.57
N ARG A 55 7.57 3.13 1.32
CA ARG A 55 7.30 1.84 1.96
C ARG A 55 6.15 1.93 2.95
N LYS A 56 6.16 2.94 3.83
CA LYS A 56 5.09 3.15 4.82
C LYS A 56 3.75 3.47 4.17
N LEU A 57 3.75 4.31 3.12
CA LEU A 57 2.55 4.63 2.35
C LEU A 57 1.95 3.39 1.68
N PHE A 58 2.80 2.56 1.08
CA PHE A 58 2.38 1.32 0.46
C PHE A 58 1.78 0.35 1.50
N THR A 59 2.49 0.09 2.60
CA THR A 59 1.98 -0.77 3.69
C THR A 59 0.68 -0.25 4.29
N ALA A 60 0.58 1.06 4.54
CA ALA A 60 -0.65 1.67 5.07
C ALA A 60 -1.84 1.45 4.13
N THR A 61 -1.60 1.52 2.82
CA THR A 61 -2.64 1.32 1.81
C THR A 61 -3.08 -0.13 1.73
N LEU A 62 -2.14 -1.09 1.76
CA LEU A 62 -2.49 -2.51 1.84
C LEU A 62 -3.29 -2.80 3.10
N GLU A 63 -2.84 -2.33 4.27
CA GLU A 63 -3.57 -2.51 5.53
C GLU A 63 -4.99 -1.94 5.46
N HIS A 64 -5.18 -0.78 4.84
CA HIS A 64 -6.50 -0.17 4.63
C HIS A 64 -7.44 -1.06 3.80
N ILE A 65 -6.91 -1.80 2.82
CA ILE A 65 -7.66 -2.79 2.02
C ILE A 65 -7.96 -4.03 2.86
N PHE A 66 -6.94 -4.61 3.51
CA PHE A 66 -7.09 -5.84 4.31
C PHE A 66 -8.10 -5.66 5.45
N ARG A 67 -8.14 -4.51 6.12
CA ARG A 67 -9.12 -4.23 7.20
C ARG A 67 -10.58 -4.20 6.73
N ARG A 68 -10.84 -3.97 5.45
CA ARG A 68 -12.19 -3.90 4.88
C ARG A 68 -12.71 -5.24 4.40
N LEU A 69 -11.82 -6.21 4.25
CA LEU A 69 -12.17 -7.54 3.80
C LEU A 69 -12.63 -8.37 5.01
N SER A 70 -13.63 -9.22 4.79
CA SER A 70 -14.19 -10.09 5.84
C SER A 70 -13.44 -11.41 5.86
N TRP A 71 -12.60 -11.60 6.87
CA TRP A 71 -11.70 -12.77 6.95
C TRP A 71 -12.21 -13.91 7.83
N ALA A 72 -13.25 -13.69 8.64
CA ALA A 72 -13.63 -14.57 9.75
C ALA A 72 -13.88 -16.05 9.34
N THR A 73 -14.32 -16.29 8.11
CA THR A 73 -14.69 -17.62 7.60
C THR A 73 -13.59 -18.32 6.79
N TYR A 74 -12.50 -17.61 6.48
CA TYR A 74 -11.43 -18.09 5.60
C TYR A 74 -10.21 -18.58 6.38
N GLY A 75 -9.37 -19.38 5.73
CA GLY A 75 -8.07 -19.78 6.25
C GLY A 75 -8.11 -20.90 7.28
N LEU A 76 -7.01 -21.03 8.03
CA LEU A 76 -6.76 -22.16 8.92
C LEU A 76 -6.82 -21.73 10.39
N SER A 77 -7.51 -22.54 11.21
CA SER A 77 -7.53 -22.35 12.66
C SER A 77 -6.32 -23.02 13.30
N ILE A 78 -5.48 -22.24 13.96
CA ILE A 78 -4.29 -22.70 14.66
C ILE A 78 -4.43 -22.29 16.12
N ASN A 79 -4.59 -23.28 17.01
CA ASN A 79 -4.77 -23.04 18.45
C ASN A 79 -5.92 -22.08 18.82
N GLY A 80 -6.95 -22.00 17.98
CA GLY A 80 -8.11 -21.11 18.18
C GLY A 80 -8.01 -19.77 17.45
N ASP A 81 -6.83 -19.40 16.93
CA ASP A 81 -6.64 -18.19 16.12
C ASP A 81 -6.80 -18.50 14.63
N GLN A 82 -7.49 -17.61 13.90
CA GLN A 82 -7.69 -17.76 12.46
C GLN A 82 -6.55 -17.12 11.67
N LEU A 83 -5.74 -17.96 11.03
CA LEU A 83 -4.66 -17.53 10.14
C LEU A 83 -5.17 -17.48 8.70
N THR A 84 -5.36 -16.26 8.18
CA THR A 84 -5.97 -16.02 6.86
C THR A 84 -5.02 -15.44 5.83
N ASN A 85 -4.04 -14.66 6.26
CA ASN A 85 -3.04 -14.06 5.38
C ASN A 85 -1.72 -13.83 6.11
N LEU A 86 -0.62 -13.96 5.36
CA LEU A 86 0.71 -13.52 5.75
C LEU A 86 1.14 -12.42 4.78
N ARG A 87 1.72 -11.36 5.32
CA ARG A 87 2.01 -10.14 4.54
C ARG A 87 3.43 -9.68 4.84
N PHE A 88 4.25 -9.57 3.80
CA PHE A 88 5.63 -9.10 3.90
C PHE A 88 5.94 -8.19 2.72
N THR A 89 6.30 -6.93 2.99
CA THR A 89 6.51 -5.89 1.96
C THR A 89 5.37 -5.83 0.95
N ASP A 90 5.61 -6.30 -0.26
CA ASP A 90 4.74 -6.40 -1.43
C ASP A 90 4.21 -7.82 -1.66
N ASP A 91 4.72 -8.81 -0.93
CA ASP A 91 4.26 -10.19 -0.96
C ASP A 91 3.08 -10.41 0.00
N VAL A 92 2.07 -11.10 -0.52
CA VAL A 92 0.91 -11.56 0.24
C VAL A 92 0.71 -13.04 -0.04
N ALA A 93 0.68 -13.84 1.02
CA ALA A 93 0.21 -15.22 0.97
C ALA A 93 -1.18 -15.30 1.59
N LEU A 94 -2.17 -15.74 0.81
CA LEU A 94 -3.49 -16.09 1.32
C LEU A 94 -3.49 -17.54 1.77
N ILE A 95 -4.17 -17.80 2.87
CA ILE A 95 -4.27 -19.12 3.46
C ILE A 95 -5.73 -19.55 3.33
N ALA A 96 -5.93 -20.76 2.81
CA ALA A 96 -7.23 -21.33 2.52
C ALA A 96 -7.28 -22.76 3.07
N LYS A 97 -8.44 -23.18 3.58
CA LYS A 97 -8.64 -24.56 4.07
C LYS A 97 -9.06 -25.52 2.97
N THR A 98 -9.67 -24.99 1.91
CA THR A 98 -10.12 -25.74 0.74
C THR A 98 -9.77 -24.98 -0.54
N GLU A 99 -9.75 -25.69 -1.66
CA GLU A 99 -9.58 -25.08 -2.98
C GLU A 99 -10.67 -24.05 -3.29
N ALA A 100 -11.90 -24.25 -2.81
CA ALA A 100 -13.02 -23.33 -3.01
C ALA A 100 -12.88 -21.99 -2.25
N GLU A 101 -11.94 -21.89 -1.31
CA GLU A 101 -11.64 -20.64 -0.60
C GLU A 101 -10.56 -19.78 -1.27
N LEU A 102 -9.82 -20.34 -2.24
CA LEU A 102 -8.87 -19.61 -3.08
C LEU A 102 -9.60 -18.89 -4.22
#